data_AF-A0A1Q9LMV3-F1
#
_entry.id   AF-A0A1Q9LMV3-F1
#
_cell.length_a   1.000
_cell.length_b   1.000
_cell.length_c   1.000
_cell.angle_alpha   90.00
_cell.angle_beta   90.00
_cell.angle_gamma   90.00
#
_symmetry.space_group_name_H-M   'P 1'
#
loop_
_entity.id
_entity.type
_entity.pdbx_description
1 polymer ?
#
loop_
_entity_poly.entity_id
_entity_poly.type
_entity_poly.pdbx_seq_one_letter_code
_entity_poly.pdbx_strand_id
1 'polypeptide(L)'
;MSGAERRYRRLLALYPRDHREHRGEEMLGVLLEGGEPGWRDYADLVAGALRLHLRRVFALDGGVDPRDVLAVVSLLGPIAVLVGATSALREVAWWVKVGSFWQMPWSEQVPDAPVWAIWAITAVLALCGLRRSAAVGAWVACAAYAWLPTVSPTWPIAINGGIVLLGLFAAAALTWSAGPRRGRELVGGAAVPLFTAAVGVAVSIEVLTSGPRWVAFAELGVLALGAFLACGVRSRVGRRAALVVVVPVLVGLLTWVLMHFIGRIPEVLQVAIPVALPLAVLLVLGALPRGRRRLPGTPSRPGA
;
A
#
# COMPACT_ATOMS: atom_id res chain seq x y z
N MET A 1 -41.03 12.22 -15.33
CA MET A 1 -39.86 11.70 -14.57
C MET A 1 -40.21 11.56 -13.10
N SER A 2 -40.25 10.33 -12.61
CA SER A 2 -40.52 10.04 -11.20
C SER A 2 -39.37 10.57 -10.31
N GLY A 3 -39.63 10.79 -9.02
CA GLY A 3 -38.59 11.23 -8.08
C GLY A 3 -37.47 10.19 -7.90
N ALA A 4 -37.80 8.90 -8.05
CA ALA A 4 -36.83 7.79 -7.98
C ALA A 4 -35.87 7.80 -9.17
N GLU A 5 -36.37 7.99 -10.40
CA GLU A 5 -35.55 8.06 -11.61
C GLU A 5 -34.48 9.16 -11.51
N ARG A 6 -34.85 10.35 -11.03
CA ARG A 6 -33.90 11.46 -10.83
C ARG A 6 -32.80 11.12 -9.82
N ARG A 7 -33.15 10.40 -8.74
CA ARG A 7 -32.18 9.94 -7.74
C ARG A 7 -31.21 8.90 -8.33
N TYR A 8 -31.71 7.91 -9.06
CA TYR A 8 -30.85 6.91 -9.70
C TYR A 8 -29.93 7.52 -10.76
N ARG A 9 -30.41 8.44 -11.58
CA ARG A 9 -29.55 9.17 -12.55
C ARG A 9 -28.44 9.95 -11.85
N ARG A 10 -28.68 10.54 -10.66
CA ARG A 10 -27.62 11.17 -9.85
C ARG A 10 -26.58 10.16 -9.35
N LEU A 11 -26.99 8.97 -8.92
CA LEU A 11 -26.04 7.92 -8.52
C LEU A 11 -25.24 7.38 -9.70
N LEU A 12 -25.89 7.15 -10.85
CA LEU A 12 -25.23 6.70 -12.06
C LEU A 12 -24.25 7.74 -12.62
N ALA A 13 -24.38 9.02 -12.24
CA ALA A 13 -23.38 10.04 -12.53
C ALA A 13 -22.03 9.79 -11.82
N LEU A 14 -21.97 8.95 -10.78
CA LEU A 14 -20.73 8.49 -10.16
C LEU A 14 -19.99 7.44 -10.99
N TYR A 15 -20.64 6.81 -11.98
CA TYR A 15 -19.96 5.86 -12.85
C TYR A 15 -19.12 6.58 -13.92
N PRO A 16 -18.00 5.99 -14.37
CA PRO A 16 -17.20 6.57 -15.44
C PRO A 16 -18.04 6.84 -16.68
N ARG A 17 -17.82 7.98 -17.33
CA ARG A 17 -18.64 8.49 -18.44
C ARG A 17 -18.89 7.44 -19.52
N ASP A 18 -17.85 6.74 -19.96
CA ASP A 18 -17.91 5.72 -21.02
C ASP A 18 -18.82 4.54 -20.63
N HIS A 19 -18.76 4.11 -19.36
CA HIS A 19 -19.60 3.01 -18.87
C HIS A 19 -21.07 3.43 -18.79
N ARG A 20 -21.31 4.67 -18.36
CA ARG A 20 -22.64 5.26 -18.32
C ARG A 20 -23.23 5.45 -19.72
N GLU A 21 -22.42 5.85 -20.71
CA GLU A 21 -22.87 6.00 -22.09
C GLU A 21 -23.28 4.66 -22.72
N HIS A 22 -22.58 3.56 -22.40
CA HIS A 22 -22.88 2.24 -22.97
C HIS A 22 -23.97 1.45 -22.22
N ARG A 23 -24.04 1.58 -20.88
CA ARG A 23 -24.89 0.73 -20.02
C ARG A 23 -25.82 1.50 -19.08
N GLY A 24 -25.77 2.83 -19.09
CA GLY A 24 -26.51 3.65 -18.13
C GLY A 24 -28.03 3.45 -18.19
N GLU A 25 -28.61 3.38 -19.39
CA GLU A 25 -30.05 3.17 -19.57
C GLU A 25 -30.48 1.74 -19.20
N GLU A 26 -29.65 0.73 -19.51
CA GLU A 26 -29.87 -0.67 -19.10
C GLU A 26 -29.87 -0.78 -17.57
N MET A 27 -28.85 -0.20 -16.90
CA MET A 27 -28.77 -0.18 -15.44
C MET A 27 -29.94 0.57 -14.81
N LEU A 28 -30.38 1.70 -15.40
CA LEU A 28 -31.52 2.46 -14.91
C LEU A 28 -32.82 1.66 -15.02
N GLY A 29 -33.02 0.93 -16.12
CA GLY A 29 -34.16 0.03 -16.31
C GLY A 29 -34.24 -1.04 -15.22
N VAL A 30 -33.13 -1.76 -14.99
CA VAL A 30 -33.03 -2.79 -13.94
C VAL A 30 -33.32 -2.22 -12.54
N LEU A 31 -32.83 -1.01 -12.24
CA LEU A 31 -33.06 -0.36 -10.96
C LEU A 31 -34.52 0.11 -10.76
N LEU A 32 -35.21 0.51 -11.83
CA LEU A 32 -36.62 0.92 -11.78
C LEU A 32 -37.56 -0.28 -11.67
N GLU A 33 -37.21 -1.41 -12.28
CA GLU A 33 -37.95 -2.68 -12.13
C GLU A 33 -37.85 -3.25 -10.71
N GLY A 34 -36.76 -2.99 -10.00
CA GLY A 34 -36.52 -3.44 -8.62
C GLY A 34 -37.32 -2.72 -7.52
N GLY A 35 -38.06 -1.65 -7.85
CA GLY A 35 -38.86 -0.90 -6.88
C GLY A 35 -38.11 0.22 -6.13
N GLU A 36 -38.59 0.60 -4.94
CA GLU A 36 -37.96 1.64 -4.12
C GLU A 36 -36.64 1.12 -3.50
N PRO A 37 -35.51 1.82 -3.70
CA PRO A 37 -34.21 1.35 -3.26
C PRO A 37 -34.07 1.40 -1.75
N GLY A 38 -33.58 0.31 -1.16
CA GLY A 38 -33.08 0.30 0.21
C GLY A 38 -31.68 0.92 0.30
N TRP A 39 -31.25 1.27 1.51
CA TRP A 39 -29.89 1.79 1.77
C TRP A 39 -28.77 0.85 1.28
N ARG A 40 -29.03 -0.45 1.19
CA ARG A 40 -28.09 -1.47 0.68
C ARG A 40 -27.83 -1.29 -0.81
N ASP A 41 -28.87 -1.00 -1.60
CA ASP A 41 -28.74 -0.80 -3.05
C ASP A 41 -27.90 0.45 -3.34
N TYR A 42 -28.07 1.51 -2.54
CA TYR A 42 -27.21 2.70 -2.60
C TYR A 42 -25.75 2.36 -2.30
N ALA A 43 -25.48 1.60 -1.24
CA ALA A 43 -24.14 1.20 -0.87
C ALA A 43 -23.48 0.34 -1.95
N ASP A 44 -24.23 -0.60 -2.54
CA ASP A 44 -23.75 -1.47 -3.61
C ASP A 44 -23.47 -0.69 -4.90
N LEU A 45 -24.30 0.29 -5.26
CA LEU A 45 -24.07 1.16 -6.42
C LEU A 45 -22.83 2.05 -6.23
N VAL A 46 -22.67 2.65 -5.05
CA VAL A 46 -21.49 3.48 -4.74
C VAL A 46 -20.24 2.61 -4.72
N ALA A 47 -20.29 1.43 -4.11
CA ALA A 47 -19.19 0.47 -4.12
C ALA A 47 -18.86 -0.01 -5.53
N GLY A 48 -19.86 -0.23 -6.39
CA GLY A 48 -19.69 -0.58 -7.80
C GLY A 48 -19.02 0.53 -8.60
N ALA A 49 -19.48 1.77 -8.45
CA ALA A 49 -18.92 2.96 -9.10
C ALA A 49 -17.46 3.20 -8.67
N LEU A 50 -17.20 3.12 -7.36
CA LEU A 50 -15.87 3.24 -6.78
C LEU A 50 -14.96 2.12 -7.27
N ARG A 51 -15.44 0.88 -7.30
CA ARG A 51 -14.70 -0.27 -7.85
C ARG A 51 -14.36 -0.04 -9.31
N LEU A 52 -15.27 0.51 -10.14
CA LEU A 52 -14.98 0.82 -11.54
C LEU A 52 -13.96 1.95 -11.68
N HIS A 53 -14.06 3.00 -10.86
CA HIS A 53 -13.09 4.09 -10.82
C HIS A 53 -11.71 3.59 -10.40
N LEU A 54 -11.61 2.81 -9.33
CA LEU A 54 -10.37 2.19 -8.89
C LEU A 54 -9.84 1.27 -9.99
N ARG A 55 -10.68 0.43 -10.59
CA ARG A 55 -10.29 -0.44 -11.71
C ARG A 55 -9.72 0.36 -12.88
N ARG A 56 -10.28 1.53 -13.20
CA ARG A 56 -9.84 2.42 -14.27
C ARG A 56 -8.56 3.18 -13.92
N VAL A 57 -8.48 3.75 -12.71
CA VAL A 57 -7.31 4.48 -12.18
C VAL A 57 -6.12 3.53 -12.08
N PHE A 58 -6.35 2.31 -11.60
CA PHE A 58 -5.35 1.25 -11.57
C PHE A 58 -5.22 0.49 -12.90
N ALA A 59 -5.98 0.92 -13.92
CA ALA A 59 -6.00 0.39 -15.28
C ALA A 59 -6.06 -1.15 -15.38
N LEU A 60 -6.78 -1.82 -14.48
CA LEU A 60 -6.90 -3.28 -14.42
C LEU A 60 -7.52 -3.89 -15.70
N ASP A 61 -7.98 -3.04 -16.62
CA ASP A 61 -8.38 -3.41 -17.98
C ASP A 61 -7.14 -3.62 -18.87
N GLY A 62 -6.45 -4.74 -18.66
CA GLY A 62 -6.05 -5.60 -19.77
C GLY A 62 -4.66 -5.44 -20.40
N GLY A 63 -3.66 -4.85 -19.75
CA GLY A 63 -2.31 -4.75 -20.38
C GLY A 63 -1.10 -4.85 -19.45
N VAL A 64 -1.29 -5.08 -18.16
CA VAL A 64 -0.18 -5.20 -17.20
C VAL A 64 -0.39 -6.48 -16.42
N ASP A 65 0.61 -7.36 -16.45
CA ASP A 65 0.61 -8.55 -15.61
C ASP A 65 0.75 -8.12 -14.14
N PRO A 66 -0.18 -8.49 -13.23
CA PRO A 66 -0.04 -8.21 -11.81
C PRO A 66 1.27 -8.75 -11.22
N ARG A 67 1.87 -9.81 -11.79
CA ARG A 67 3.17 -10.33 -11.37
C ARG A 67 4.32 -9.37 -11.63
N ASP A 68 4.24 -8.57 -12.69
CA ASP A 68 5.24 -7.56 -13.00
C ASP A 68 5.15 -6.40 -11.99
N VAL A 69 3.95 -5.99 -11.59
CA VAL A 69 3.74 -5.00 -10.52
C VAL A 69 4.30 -5.52 -9.20
N LEU A 70 3.96 -6.75 -8.82
CA LEU A 70 4.51 -7.38 -7.61
C LEU A 70 6.02 -7.55 -7.68
N ALA A 71 6.61 -7.78 -8.86
CA ALA A 71 8.06 -7.86 -9.00
C ALA A 71 8.74 -6.52 -8.68
N VAL A 72 8.17 -5.41 -9.15
CA VAL A 72 8.68 -4.06 -8.81
C VAL A 72 8.47 -3.76 -7.31
N VAL A 73 7.30 -4.07 -6.76
CA VAL A 73 7.03 -3.89 -5.31
C VAL A 73 7.95 -4.77 -4.46
N SER A 74 8.30 -5.98 -4.91
CA SER A 74 9.23 -6.86 -4.20
C SER A 74 10.67 -6.31 -4.16
N LEU A 75 11.02 -5.44 -5.12
CA LEU A 75 12.31 -4.77 -5.18
C LEU A 75 12.32 -3.50 -4.32
N LEU A 76 11.33 -2.62 -4.49
CA LEU A 76 11.31 -1.29 -3.86
C LEU A 76 10.62 -1.27 -2.49
N GLY A 77 9.68 -2.18 -2.25
CA GLY A 77 8.91 -2.27 -1.02
C GLY A 77 9.78 -2.37 0.25
N PRO A 78 10.73 -3.32 0.35
CA PRO A 78 11.61 -3.40 1.51
C PRO A 78 12.42 -2.14 1.78
N ILE A 79 12.81 -1.41 0.71
CA ILE A 79 13.53 -0.13 0.83
C ILE A 79 12.57 0.95 1.34
N ALA A 80 11.34 1.00 0.84
CA ALA A 80 10.32 1.95 1.26
C ALA A 80 9.96 1.79 2.75
N VAL A 81 9.89 0.55 3.24
CA VAL A 81 9.58 0.26 4.65
C VAL A 81 10.62 0.87 5.61
N LEU A 82 11.87 1.04 5.18
CA LEU A 82 12.93 1.62 6.02
C LEU A 82 12.68 3.07 6.43
N VAL A 83 11.76 3.77 5.75
CA VAL A 83 11.30 5.09 6.24
C VAL A 83 10.65 5.00 7.61
N GLY A 84 10.08 3.85 8.01
CA GLY A 84 9.58 3.71 9.37
C GLY A 84 10.64 3.77 10.48
N ALA A 85 11.93 3.61 10.13
CA ALA A 85 13.03 3.69 11.08
C ALA A 85 13.38 5.13 11.49
N THR A 86 12.69 6.15 10.95
CA THR A 86 12.98 7.56 11.24
C THR A 86 12.86 7.93 12.71
N SER A 87 11.82 7.45 13.39
CA SER A 87 11.61 7.71 14.81
C SER A 87 12.79 7.20 15.66
N ALA A 88 13.22 5.96 15.40
CA ALA A 88 14.41 5.34 15.98
C ALA A 88 15.69 6.14 15.70
N LEU A 89 15.91 6.53 14.44
CA LEU A 89 17.08 7.29 14.02
C LEU A 89 17.11 8.70 14.62
N ARG A 90 15.95 9.35 14.75
CA ARG A 90 15.81 10.66 15.38
C ARG A 90 16.16 10.60 16.86
N GLU A 91 15.69 9.57 17.56
CA GLU A 91 16.03 9.35 18.97
C GLU A 91 17.53 9.13 19.14
N VAL A 92 18.12 8.24 18.34
CA VAL A 92 19.58 8.02 18.32
C VAL A 92 20.34 9.32 18.04
N ALA A 93 19.91 10.10 17.03
CA ALA A 93 20.53 11.38 16.70
C ALA A 93 20.45 12.39 17.85
N TRP A 94 19.35 12.41 18.60
CA TRP A 94 19.20 13.25 19.78
C TRP A 94 20.18 12.87 20.89
N TRP A 95 20.33 11.58 21.20
CA TRP A 95 21.29 11.08 22.21
C TRP A 95 22.75 11.35 21.82
N VAL A 96 23.08 11.22 20.53
CA VAL A 96 24.38 11.61 19.99
C VAL A 96 24.62 13.10 20.20
N LYS A 97 23.62 13.94 19.88
CA LYS A 97 23.71 15.40 20.02
C LYS A 97 23.94 15.85 21.47
N VAL A 98 23.34 15.17 22.44
CA VAL A 98 23.48 15.47 23.89
C VAL A 98 24.79 14.90 24.47
N GLY A 99 25.54 14.09 23.70
CA GLY A 99 26.80 13.49 24.15
C GLY A 99 26.63 12.29 25.08
N SER A 100 25.40 11.76 25.18
CA SER A 100 25.01 10.69 26.10
C SER A 100 24.68 9.37 25.40
N PHE A 101 25.12 9.18 24.15
CA PHE A 101 24.83 8.00 23.33
C PHE A 101 25.02 6.66 24.07
N TRP A 102 26.11 6.52 24.84
CA TRP A 102 26.40 5.30 25.59
C TRP A 102 25.51 5.05 26.80
N GLN A 103 24.75 6.06 27.24
CA GLN A 103 23.82 5.98 28.38
C GLN A 103 22.37 5.75 27.93
N MET A 104 22.13 5.68 26.62
CA MET A 104 20.81 5.51 26.05
C MET A 104 20.22 4.15 26.45
N PRO A 105 19.03 4.10 27.09
CA PRO A 105 18.37 2.83 27.38
C PRO A 105 17.73 2.27 26.11
N TRP A 106 18.54 1.55 25.31
CA TRP A 106 18.19 1.06 23.98
C TRP A 106 16.84 0.33 23.90
N SER A 107 16.54 -0.52 24.88
CA SER A 107 15.30 -1.30 24.93
C SER A 107 14.06 -0.44 25.18
N GLU A 108 14.21 0.70 25.86
CA GLU A 108 13.10 1.59 26.20
C GLU A 108 12.90 2.67 25.13
N GLN A 109 14.01 3.24 24.62
CA GLN A 109 13.97 4.34 23.66
C GLN A 109 13.73 3.87 22.23
N VAL A 110 14.28 2.70 21.85
CA VAL A 110 14.19 2.17 20.48
C VAL A 110 13.88 0.68 20.51
N PRO A 111 12.72 0.28 21.06
CA PRO A 111 12.32 -1.13 21.15
C PRO A 111 12.15 -1.80 19.77
N ASP A 112 11.93 -1.01 18.72
CA ASP A 112 11.72 -1.45 17.34
C ASP A 112 13.00 -1.58 16.50
N ALA A 113 14.19 -1.21 17.03
CA ALA A 113 15.47 -1.34 16.34
C ALA A 113 15.71 -2.74 15.71
N PRO A 114 15.40 -3.87 16.40
CA PRO A 114 15.56 -5.19 15.81
C PRO A 114 14.68 -5.38 14.55
N VAL A 115 13.48 -4.82 14.54
CA VAL A 115 12.56 -4.93 13.39
C VAL A 115 13.14 -4.20 12.18
N TRP A 116 13.68 -2.99 12.38
CA TRP A 116 14.32 -2.23 11.30
C TRP A 116 15.60 -2.88 10.79
N ALA A 117 16.38 -3.51 11.67
CA ALA A 117 17.54 -4.31 11.27
C ALA A 117 17.13 -5.48 10.36
N ILE A 118 16.05 -6.20 10.69
CA ILE A 118 15.52 -7.29 9.85
C ILE A 118 15.03 -6.73 8.50
N TRP A 119 14.38 -5.57 8.46
CA TRP A 119 13.98 -4.92 7.21
C TRP A 119 15.18 -4.48 6.36
N ALA A 120 16.25 -3.96 6.98
CA ALA A 120 17.47 -3.58 6.28
C ALA A 120 18.14 -4.80 5.64
N ILE A 121 18.26 -5.90 6.39
CA ILE A 121 18.75 -7.19 5.88
C ILE A 121 17.85 -7.68 4.74
N THR A 122 16.53 -7.59 4.91
CA THR A 122 15.54 -7.99 3.89
C THR A 122 15.69 -7.18 2.60
N ALA A 123 15.93 -5.87 2.71
CA ALA A 123 16.19 -5.01 1.56
C ALA A 123 17.48 -5.42 0.83
N VAL A 124 18.57 -5.67 1.57
CA VAL A 124 19.82 -6.17 0.99
C VAL A 124 19.62 -7.51 0.30
N LEU A 125 18.95 -8.47 0.94
CA LEU A 125 18.64 -9.78 0.35
C LEU A 125 17.79 -9.66 -0.91
N ALA A 126 16.79 -8.76 -0.92
CA ALA A 126 15.99 -8.46 -2.09
C ALA A 126 16.84 -7.88 -3.23
N LEU A 127 17.75 -6.95 -2.92
CA LEU A 127 18.69 -6.36 -3.89
C LEU A 127 19.68 -7.38 -4.47
N CYS A 128 20.11 -8.36 -3.68
CA CYS A 128 20.91 -9.50 -4.13
C CYS A 128 20.11 -10.53 -4.95
N GLY A 129 18.78 -10.39 -5.02
CA GLY A 129 17.89 -11.33 -5.71
C GLY A 129 17.62 -12.62 -4.93
N LEU A 130 17.92 -12.66 -3.63
CA LEU A 130 17.69 -13.79 -2.73
C LEU A 130 16.23 -13.81 -2.24
N ARG A 131 15.30 -13.96 -3.19
CA ARG A 131 13.86 -13.77 -2.99
C ARG A 131 13.30 -14.54 -1.79
N ARG A 132 13.67 -15.82 -1.64
CA ARG A 132 13.12 -16.69 -0.57
C ARG A 132 13.54 -16.21 0.81
N SER A 133 14.83 -15.92 0.99
CA SER A 133 15.36 -15.41 2.25
C SER A 133 14.78 -14.04 2.59
N ALA A 134 14.67 -13.16 1.60
CA ALA A 134 14.02 -11.85 1.77
C ALA A 134 12.54 -12.00 2.16
N ALA A 135 11.79 -12.93 1.56
CA ALA A 135 10.40 -13.18 1.93
C ALA A 135 10.26 -13.64 3.38
N VAL A 136 11.13 -14.57 3.83
CA VAL A 136 11.16 -15.02 5.22
C VAL A 136 11.48 -13.84 6.16
N GLY A 137 12.51 -13.05 5.84
CA GLY A 137 12.86 -11.85 6.61
C GLY A 137 11.71 -10.86 6.74
N ALA A 138 11.01 -10.59 5.63
CA ALA A 138 9.86 -9.69 5.61
C ALA A 138 8.71 -10.18 6.52
N TRP A 139 8.37 -11.48 6.47
CA TRP A 139 7.34 -12.06 7.33
C TRP A 139 7.74 -12.06 8.81
N VAL A 140 9.00 -12.37 9.11
CA VAL A 140 9.53 -12.31 10.48
C VAL A 140 9.49 -10.87 11.00
N ALA A 141 9.88 -9.87 10.20
CA ALA A 141 9.80 -8.47 10.58
C ALA A 141 8.36 -8.02 10.84
N CYS A 142 7.41 -8.41 9.98
CA CYS A 142 5.99 -8.12 10.20
C CYS A 142 5.45 -8.77 11.50
N ALA A 143 5.81 -10.02 11.78
CA ALA A 143 5.41 -10.71 13.00
C ALA A 143 6.02 -10.06 14.24
N ALA A 144 7.32 -9.71 14.19
CA ALA A 144 8.00 -9.02 15.27
C ALA A 144 7.40 -7.63 15.54
N TYR A 145 7.05 -6.90 14.48
CA TYR A 145 6.35 -5.61 14.62
C TYR A 145 4.98 -5.75 15.28
N ALA A 146 4.20 -6.77 14.89
CA ALA A 146 2.89 -7.05 15.48
C ALA A 146 2.98 -7.51 16.94
N TRP A 147 4.10 -8.13 17.32
CA TRP A 147 4.37 -8.56 18.70
C TRP A 147 4.82 -7.41 19.61
N LEU A 148 5.45 -6.37 19.04
CA LEU A 148 6.06 -5.27 19.79
C LEU A 148 5.17 -4.63 20.88
N PRO A 149 3.87 -4.39 20.66
CA PRO A 149 3.02 -3.77 21.68
C PRO A 149 2.81 -4.65 22.93
N THR A 150 3.03 -5.97 22.82
CA THR A 150 2.93 -6.88 23.96
C THR A 150 4.14 -6.78 24.90
N VAL A 151 5.30 -6.38 24.37
CA VAL A 151 6.55 -6.24 25.12
C VAL A 151 6.85 -4.79 25.49
N SER A 152 6.28 -3.83 24.76
CA SER A 152 6.38 -2.39 25.05
C SER A 152 4.99 -1.73 24.97
N PRO A 153 4.21 -1.77 26.07
CA PRO A 153 2.83 -1.26 26.08
C PRO A 153 2.71 0.25 25.82
N THR A 154 3.79 1.01 26.03
CA THR A 154 3.86 2.44 25.75
C THR A 154 4.02 2.75 24.26
N TRP A 155 4.23 1.72 23.42
CA TRP A 155 4.44 1.88 21.99
C TRP A 155 3.13 2.18 21.25
N PRO A 156 3.01 3.34 20.57
CA PRO A 156 1.77 3.76 19.92
C PRO A 156 1.52 2.98 18.62
N ILE A 157 0.65 1.96 18.68
CA ILE A 157 0.25 1.13 17.53
C ILE A 157 -0.38 1.99 16.40
N ALA A 158 -1.15 3.01 16.76
CA ALA A 158 -1.99 3.76 15.84
C ALA A 158 -1.22 4.61 14.80
N ILE A 159 0.02 5.00 15.12
CA ILE A 159 0.79 5.97 14.31
C ILE A 159 1.44 5.28 13.10
N ASN A 160 1.67 3.97 13.16
CA ASN A 160 2.48 3.24 12.18
C ASN A 160 1.71 2.28 11.26
N GLY A 161 0.38 2.35 11.25
CA GLY A 161 -0.46 1.44 10.45
C GLY A 161 -0.12 1.43 8.95
N GLY A 162 0.29 2.58 8.38
CA GLY A 162 0.76 2.67 7.00
C GLY A 162 2.04 1.88 6.73
N ILE A 163 3.01 1.91 7.65
CA ILE A 163 4.28 1.19 7.48
C ILE A 163 4.07 -0.31 7.64
N VAL A 164 3.25 -0.74 8.61
CA VAL A 164 2.88 -2.16 8.78
C VAL A 164 2.30 -2.70 7.49
N LEU A 165 1.38 -1.95 6.89
CA LEU A 165 0.76 -2.34 5.65
C LEU A 165 1.78 -2.43 4.50
N LEU A 166 2.65 -1.42 4.38
CA LEU A 166 3.71 -1.42 3.37
C LEU A 166 4.63 -2.65 3.53
N GLY A 167 4.93 -3.03 4.78
CA GLY A 167 5.66 -4.25 5.12
C GLY A 167 4.93 -5.52 4.67
N LEU A 168 3.63 -5.63 4.94
CA LEU A 168 2.81 -6.75 4.48
C LEU A 168 2.75 -6.83 2.95
N PHE A 169 2.66 -5.69 2.26
CA PHE A 169 2.69 -5.63 0.79
C PHE A 169 4.05 -6.09 0.25
N ALA A 170 5.15 -5.65 0.87
CA ALA A 170 6.49 -6.10 0.52
C ALA A 170 6.67 -7.61 0.74
N ALA A 171 6.21 -8.15 1.87
CA ALA A 171 6.25 -9.58 2.19
C ALA A 171 5.44 -10.42 1.18
N ALA A 172 4.21 -10.00 0.90
CA ALA A 172 3.33 -10.58 -0.11
C ALA A 172 3.99 -10.56 -1.50
N ALA A 173 4.54 -9.42 -1.92
CA ALA A 173 5.19 -9.24 -3.20
C ALA A 173 6.45 -10.13 -3.33
N LEU A 174 7.27 -10.23 -2.29
CA LEU A 174 8.43 -11.13 -2.26
C LEU A 174 8.02 -12.61 -2.35
N THR A 175 6.86 -12.96 -1.78
CA THR A 175 6.34 -14.34 -1.78
C THR A 175 5.81 -14.74 -3.17
N TRP A 176 4.95 -13.89 -3.77
CA TRP A 176 4.16 -14.26 -4.95
C TRP A 176 4.67 -13.71 -6.29
N SER A 177 5.62 -12.78 -6.30
CA SER A 177 6.16 -12.23 -7.55
C SER A 177 7.15 -13.16 -8.25
N ALA A 178 7.50 -12.81 -9.50
CA ALA A 178 8.63 -13.40 -10.20
C ALA A 178 9.99 -13.10 -9.52
N GLY A 179 10.05 -12.07 -8.68
CA GLY A 179 11.18 -11.71 -7.83
C GLY A 179 11.82 -10.35 -8.16
N PRO A 180 12.74 -9.86 -7.30
CA PRO A 180 13.31 -8.52 -7.42
C PRO A 180 14.14 -8.29 -8.70
N ARG A 181 14.74 -9.35 -9.26
CA ARG A 181 15.49 -9.28 -10.53
C ARG A 181 14.59 -8.85 -11.70
N ARG A 182 13.41 -9.47 -11.81
CA ARG A 182 12.38 -9.07 -12.78
C ARG A 182 11.91 -7.64 -12.53
N GLY A 183 11.73 -7.26 -11.26
CA GLY A 183 11.42 -5.88 -10.89
C GLY A 183 12.44 -4.90 -11.46
N ARG A 184 13.74 -5.20 -11.30
CA ARG A 184 14.84 -4.36 -11.78
C ARG A 184 14.88 -4.25 -13.30
N GLU A 185 14.60 -5.32 -14.03
CA GLU A 185 14.46 -5.28 -15.50
C GLU A 185 13.33 -4.34 -15.95
N LEU A 186 12.22 -4.32 -15.21
CA LEU A 186 11.04 -3.53 -15.55
C LEU A 186 11.20 -2.02 -15.27
N VAL A 187 11.89 -1.64 -14.19
CA VAL A 187 12.10 -0.23 -13.82
C VAL A 187 13.45 0.33 -14.27
N GLY A 188 14.39 -0.53 -14.66
CA GLY A 188 15.76 -0.16 -15.03
C GLY A 188 16.69 -0.03 -13.82
N GLY A 189 18.00 -0.01 -14.10
CA GLY A 189 19.05 0.01 -13.07
C GLY A 189 19.07 1.27 -12.21
N ALA A 190 18.66 2.42 -12.75
CA ALA A 190 18.66 3.70 -12.06
C ALA A 190 17.56 3.83 -10.97
N ALA A 191 16.52 3.01 -11.05
CA ALA A 191 15.37 3.09 -10.15
C ALA A 191 15.76 2.83 -8.68
N VAL A 192 16.63 1.85 -8.43
CA VAL A 192 17.06 1.47 -7.07
C VAL A 192 17.83 2.61 -6.37
N PRO A 193 18.94 3.15 -6.93
CA PRO A 193 19.66 4.24 -6.27
C PRO A 193 18.80 5.50 -6.16
N LEU A 194 17.97 5.82 -7.15
CA LEU A 194 17.06 6.97 -7.08
C LEU A 194 16.04 6.83 -5.94
N PHE A 195 15.42 5.65 -5.83
CA PHE A 195 14.44 5.41 -4.77
C PHE A 195 15.10 5.35 -3.38
N THR A 196 16.28 4.75 -3.29
CA THR A 196 17.08 4.72 -2.05
C THR A 196 17.46 6.13 -1.62
N ALA A 197 17.86 7.00 -2.56
CA ALA A 197 18.12 8.41 -2.28
C ALA A 197 16.87 9.14 -1.80
N ALA A 198 15.70 8.90 -2.41
CA ALA A 198 14.43 9.48 -1.96
C ALA A 198 14.07 9.05 -0.52
N VAL A 199 14.26 7.77 -0.18
CA VAL A 199 14.12 7.25 1.18
C VAL A 199 15.11 7.92 2.13
N GLY A 200 16.38 8.07 1.74
CA GLY A 200 17.38 8.77 2.54
C GLY A 200 17.05 10.25 2.78
N VAL A 201 16.50 10.95 1.78
CA VAL A 201 16.04 12.34 1.91
C VAL A 201 14.83 12.43 2.84
N ALA A 202 13.84 11.55 2.67
CA ALA A 202 12.67 11.47 3.55
C ALA A 202 13.10 11.27 5.01
N VAL A 203 14.01 10.31 5.25
CA VAL A 203 14.57 10.04 6.58
C VAL A 203 15.32 11.25 7.13
N SER A 204 16.14 11.89 6.30
CA SER A 204 16.93 13.06 6.72
C SER A 204 16.04 14.25 7.08
N ILE A 205 14.94 14.46 6.33
CA ILE A 205 13.96 15.51 6.64
C ILE A 205 13.41 15.30 8.05
N GLU A 206 12.94 14.10 8.39
CA GLU A 206 12.36 13.84 9.71
C GLU A 206 13.40 13.90 10.84
N VAL A 207 14.61 13.37 10.62
CA VAL A 207 15.67 13.37 11.64
C VAL A 207 16.17 14.80 11.93
N LEU A 208 16.37 15.60 10.89
CA LEU A 208 16.96 16.94 11.03
C LEU A 208 15.93 18.00 11.41
N THR A 209 14.67 17.84 10.98
CA THR A 209 13.62 18.78 11.35
C THR A 209 12.90 18.24 12.58
N SER A 210 13.19 18.83 13.74
CA SER A 210 12.36 18.68 14.95
C SER A 210 11.02 19.42 14.80
N GLY A 211 10.45 19.33 13.59
CA GLY A 211 9.60 20.36 13.02
C GLY A 211 8.11 20.11 13.21
N PRO A 212 7.29 21.07 12.77
CA PRO A 212 5.85 20.99 12.88
C PRO A 212 5.29 19.88 11.98
N ARG A 213 4.03 19.54 12.23
CA ARG A 213 3.29 18.45 11.54
C ARG A 213 3.34 18.47 10.01
N TRP A 214 3.63 19.61 9.37
CA TRP A 214 3.78 19.71 7.91
C TRP A 214 5.00 18.94 7.37
N VAL A 215 6.01 18.65 8.21
CA VAL A 215 7.20 17.87 7.85
C VAL A 215 6.83 16.46 7.41
N ALA A 216 5.89 15.81 8.09
CA ALA A 216 5.40 14.47 7.72
C ALA A 216 4.80 14.48 6.30
N PHE A 217 4.11 15.55 5.90
CA PHE A 217 3.58 15.66 4.53
C PHE A 217 4.70 15.80 3.49
N ALA A 218 5.77 16.52 3.83
CA ALA A 218 6.93 16.65 2.96
C ALA A 218 7.64 15.31 2.77
N GLU A 219 7.84 14.55 3.86
CA GLU A 219 8.40 13.19 3.83
C GLU A 219 7.58 12.25 2.94
N LEU A 220 6.26 12.19 3.15
CA LEU A 220 5.36 11.37 2.33
C LEU A 220 5.36 11.82 0.87
N GLY A 221 5.42 13.13 0.62
CA GLY A 221 5.54 13.72 -0.71
C GLY A 221 6.83 13.32 -1.42
N VAL A 222 7.97 13.36 -0.72
CA VAL A 222 9.27 12.91 -1.23
C VAL A 222 9.24 11.42 -1.56
N LEU A 223 8.66 10.60 -0.69
CA LEU A 223 8.57 9.15 -0.91
C LEU A 223 7.68 8.81 -2.10
N ALA A 224 6.53 9.49 -2.21
CA ALA A 224 5.63 9.32 -3.35
C ALA A 224 6.29 9.77 -4.66
N LEU A 225 6.89 10.95 -4.69
CA LEU A 225 7.61 11.46 -5.85
C LEU A 225 8.76 10.52 -6.23
N GLY A 226 9.55 10.07 -5.26
CA GLY A 226 10.62 9.10 -5.44
C GLY A 226 10.12 7.80 -6.05
N ALA A 227 8.99 7.27 -5.57
CA ALA A 227 8.38 6.05 -6.11
C ALA A 227 7.97 6.24 -7.59
N PHE A 228 7.32 7.37 -7.93
CA PHE A 228 6.91 7.66 -9.30
C PHE A 228 8.09 7.89 -10.24
N LEU A 229 9.14 8.58 -9.79
CA LEU A 229 10.34 8.81 -10.58
C LEU A 229 11.12 7.51 -10.79
N ALA A 230 11.33 6.71 -9.73
CA ALA A 230 12.02 5.44 -9.80
C ALA A 230 11.30 4.41 -10.66
N CYS A 231 9.97 4.35 -10.58
CA CYS A 231 9.20 3.39 -11.38
C CYS A 231 9.00 3.85 -12.84
N GLY A 232 9.34 5.10 -13.17
CA GLY A 232 9.17 5.69 -14.49
C GLY A 232 7.72 6.09 -14.78
N VAL A 233 7.47 7.40 -14.82
CA VAL A 233 6.13 8.00 -15.06
C VAL A 233 5.50 7.54 -16.39
N ARG A 234 6.32 7.18 -17.37
CA ARG A 234 5.86 6.70 -18.69
C ARG A 234 5.44 5.23 -18.71
N SER A 235 5.93 4.40 -17.77
CA SER A 235 5.60 2.98 -17.71
C SER A 235 4.22 2.75 -17.05
N ARG A 236 3.36 1.95 -17.68
CA ARG A 236 2.08 1.54 -17.08
C ARG A 236 2.30 0.63 -15.86
N VAL A 237 3.30 -0.26 -15.93
CA VAL A 237 3.70 -1.14 -14.82
C VAL A 237 4.25 -0.29 -13.68
N GLY A 238 5.14 0.63 -14.03
CA GLY A 238 5.81 1.51 -13.07
C GLY A 238 4.84 2.36 -12.25
N ARG A 239 3.91 3.06 -12.92
CA ARG A 239 2.88 3.85 -12.23
C ARG A 239 2.04 3.01 -11.27
N ARG A 240 1.70 1.77 -11.62
CA ARG A 240 0.96 0.88 -10.72
C ARG A 240 1.78 0.46 -9.52
N ALA A 241 3.04 0.09 -9.73
CA ALA A 241 3.93 -0.26 -8.64
C ALA A 241 4.15 0.93 -7.68
N ALA A 242 4.36 2.13 -8.21
CA ALA A 242 4.45 3.35 -7.43
C ALA A 242 3.16 3.59 -6.61
N LEU A 243 1.98 3.42 -7.22
CA LEU A 243 0.72 3.52 -6.49
C LEU A 243 0.61 2.49 -5.36
N VAL A 244 1.02 1.23 -5.57
CA VAL A 244 1.00 0.22 -4.49
C VAL A 244 1.92 0.61 -3.33
N VAL A 245 3.07 1.23 -3.62
CA VAL A 245 4.00 1.73 -2.58
C VAL A 245 3.44 2.97 -1.87
N VAL A 246 2.71 3.83 -2.58
CA VAL A 246 2.16 5.10 -2.04
C VAL A 246 0.82 4.90 -1.31
N VAL A 247 0.03 3.89 -1.64
CA VAL A 247 -1.26 3.62 -0.98
C VAL A 247 -1.11 3.50 0.55
N PRO A 248 -0.18 2.71 1.11
CA PRO A 248 0.03 2.64 2.55
C PRO A 248 0.33 3.98 3.21
N VAL A 249 1.14 4.81 2.54
CA VAL A 249 1.46 6.17 2.95
C VAL A 249 0.19 7.05 3.01
N LEU A 250 -0.66 6.98 1.99
CA LEU A 250 -1.93 7.72 1.96
C LEU A 250 -2.90 7.24 3.03
N VAL A 251 -2.93 5.94 3.35
CA VAL A 251 -3.75 5.39 4.44
C VAL A 251 -3.27 5.89 5.79
N GLY A 252 -1.94 5.93 6.02
CA GLY A 252 -1.36 6.52 7.22
C GLY A 252 -1.76 8.00 7.36
N LEU A 253 -1.64 8.76 6.28
CA LEU A 253 -2.03 10.17 6.23
C LEU A 253 -3.53 10.36 6.52
N LEU A 254 -4.39 9.58 5.90
CA LEU A 254 -5.83 9.64 6.12
C LEU A 254 -6.17 9.32 7.58
N THR A 255 -5.56 8.29 8.15
CA THR A 255 -5.79 7.90 9.55
C THR A 255 -5.37 9.03 10.49
N TRP A 256 -4.24 9.66 10.22
CA TRP A 256 -3.76 10.83 10.95
C TRP A 256 -4.73 12.01 10.86
N VAL A 257 -5.19 12.35 9.66
CA VAL A 257 -6.18 13.42 9.43
C VAL A 257 -7.48 13.14 10.19
N LEU A 258 -7.98 11.89 10.12
CA LEU A 258 -9.19 11.49 10.84
C LEU A 258 -9.02 11.62 12.36
N MET A 259 -7.90 11.17 12.93
CA MET A 259 -7.61 11.37 14.36
C MET A 259 -7.55 12.84 14.73
N HIS A 260 -7.02 13.70 13.84
CA HIS A 260 -6.93 15.13 14.10
C HIS A 260 -8.30 15.81 14.18
N PHE A 261 -9.22 15.48 13.28
CA PHE A 261 -10.54 16.12 13.20
C PHE A 261 -11.60 15.47 14.10
N ILE A 262 -11.59 14.15 14.23
CA ILE A 262 -12.61 13.39 14.97
C ILE A 262 -12.20 13.20 16.44
N GLY A 263 -10.91 13.40 16.75
CA GLY A 263 -10.36 13.13 18.08
C GLY A 263 -10.09 11.63 18.28
N ARG A 264 -10.61 11.05 19.36
CA ARG A 264 -10.37 9.64 19.68
C ARG A 264 -11.22 8.72 18.81
N ILE A 265 -10.56 8.09 17.83
CA ILE A 265 -11.10 6.92 17.14
C ILE A 265 -11.09 5.74 18.13
N PRO A 266 -12.17 4.94 18.26
CA PRO A 266 -12.16 3.71 19.04
C PRO A 266 -10.97 2.81 18.65
N GLU A 267 -10.31 2.19 19.62
CA GLU A 267 -9.10 1.37 19.39
C GLU A 267 -9.31 0.29 18.31
N VAL A 268 -10.51 -0.32 18.30
CA VAL A 268 -10.88 -1.32 17.28
C VAL A 268 -10.81 -0.73 15.87
N LEU A 269 -11.25 0.51 15.66
CA LEU A 269 -11.19 1.17 14.36
C LEU A 269 -9.77 1.62 14.02
N GLN A 270 -8.94 1.96 15.00
CA GLN A 270 -7.52 2.28 14.78
C GLN A 270 -6.73 1.08 14.24
N VAL A 271 -7.11 -0.15 14.60
CA VAL A 271 -6.50 -1.38 14.07
C VAL A 271 -7.21 -1.85 12.80
N ALA A 272 -8.54 -1.77 12.76
CA ALA A 272 -9.31 -2.24 11.62
C ALA A 272 -9.10 -1.40 10.36
N ILE A 273 -9.01 -0.07 10.45
CA ILE A 273 -8.86 0.79 9.27
C ILE A 273 -7.54 0.51 8.53
N PRO A 274 -6.36 0.50 9.20
CA PRO A 274 -5.08 0.26 8.51
C PRO A 274 -4.90 -1.15 7.98
N VAL A 275 -5.69 -2.13 8.45
CA VAL A 275 -5.61 -3.52 7.97
C VAL A 275 -6.69 -3.81 6.92
N ALA A 276 -7.95 -3.49 7.22
CA ALA A 276 -9.10 -3.83 6.38
C ALA A 276 -9.18 -2.99 5.11
N LEU A 277 -8.94 -1.68 5.19
CA LEU A 277 -8.99 -0.78 4.03
C LEU A 277 -8.02 -1.23 2.93
N PRO A 278 -6.74 -1.47 3.21
CA PRO A 278 -5.81 -1.88 2.17
C PRO A 278 -5.90 -3.35 1.78
N LEU A 279 -6.35 -4.25 2.66
CA LEU A 279 -6.73 -5.60 2.26
C LEU A 279 -7.88 -5.55 1.24
N ALA A 280 -8.88 -4.69 1.48
CA ALA A 280 -9.95 -4.42 0.54
C ALA A 280 -9.41 -3.81 -0.77
N VAL A 281 -8.45 -2.89 -0.70
CA VAL A 281 -7.78 -2.36 -1.90
C VAL A 281 -7.06 -3.48 -2.66
N LEU A 282 -6.30 -4.37 -2.01
CA LEU A 282 -5.65 -5.51 -2.67
C LEU A 282 -6.66 -6.49 -3.31
N LEU A 283 -7.75 -6.77 -2.60
CA LEU A 283 -8.87 -7.59 -3.09
C LEU A 283 -9.49 -6.95 -4.34
N VAL A 284 -9.77 -5.65 -4.29
CA VAL A 284 -10.32 -4.87 -5.41
C VAL A 284 -9.34 -4.80 -6.58
N LEU A 285 -8.05 -4.66 -6.29
CA LEU A 285 -6.97 -4.67 -7.28
C LEU A 285 -6.80 -6.03 -7.97
N GLY A 286 -7.46 -7.08 -7.50
CA GLY A 286 -7.33 -8.43 -8.05
C GLY A 286 -5.91 -8.99 -7.91
N ALA A 287 -5.13 -8.46 -6.95
CA ALA A 287 -3.79 -8.93 -6.65
C ALA A 287 -3.81 -10.34 -6.03
N LEU A 288 -4.95 -10.73 -5.44
CA LEU A 288 -5.13 -12.10 -4.99
C LEU A 288 -5.25 -13.04 -6.20
N PRO A 289 -4.47 -14.13 -6.22
CA PRO A 289 -4.52 -15.09 -7.30
C PRO A 289 -5.94 -15.62 -7.41
N ARG A 290 -6.67 -15.19 -8.44
CA ARG A 290 -7.90 -15.85 -8.84
C ARG A 290 -7.48 -17.27 -9.20
N GLY A 291 -7.82 -18.23 -8.33
CA GLY A 291 -7.51 -19.63 -8.55
C GLY A 291 -7.82 -19.94 -10.00
N ARG A 292 -6.80 -20.36 -10.77
CA ARG A 292 -6.97 -20.70 -12.18
C ARG A 292 -8.12 -21.70 -12.22
N ARG A 293 -9.32 -21.25 -12.60
CA ARG A 293 -10.40 -22.15 -12.99
C ARG A 293 -9.82 -22.87 -14.19
N ARG A 294 -9.30 -24.07 -13.98
CA ARG A 294 -9.00 -25.01 -15.06
C ARG A 294 -10.31 -25.11 -15.83
N LEU A 295 -10.35 -24.51 -17.01
CA LEU A 295 -11.48 -24.68 -17.92
C LEU A 295 -11.60 -26.20 -18.12
N PRO A 296 -12.68 -26.84 -17.63
CA PRO A 296 -12.89 -28.25 -17.85
C PRO A 296 -13.11 -28.44 -19.35
N GLY A 297 -12.24 -29.20 -20.01
CA GLY A 297 -12.52 -29.74 -21.33
C GLY A 297 -12.02 -28.92 -22.53
N THR A 298 -10.72 -28.72 -22.65
CA THR A 298 -10.13 -28.89 -23.98
C THR A 298 -10.03 -30.39 -24.23
N PRO A 299 -10.90 -30.98 -25.08
CA PRO A 299 -10.79 -32.40 -25.42
C PRO A 299 -9.40 -32.64 -26.01
N SER A 300 -8.68 -33.58 -25.42
CA SER A 300 -7.48 -34.17 -25.98
C SER A 300 -7.80 -34.60 -27.42
N ARG A 301 -7.16 -33.96 -28.41
CA ARG A 301 -7.23 -34.45 -29.79
C ARG A 301 -6.79 -35.92 -29.80
N PRO A 302 -7.64 -36.85 -30.25
CA PRO A 302 -7.20 -38.22 -30.46
C PRO A 302 -6.11 -38.22 -31.54
N GLY A 303 -5.01 -38.91 -31.24
CA GLY A 303 -3.87 -39.02 -32.13
C GLY A 303 -4.22 -39.69 -33.46
N ALA A 304 -3.60 -39.17 -34.51
CA ALA A 304 -3.36 -39.86 -35.77
C ALA A 304 -2.03 -40.62 -35.66
#